data_AF-A0A8D0H0T0-F1
#
_entry.id   AF-A0A8D0H0T0-F1
#
_cell.length_a   1.000
_cell.length_b   1.000
_cell.length_c   1.000
_cell.angle_alpha   90.00
_cell.angle_beta   90.00
_cell.angle_gamma   90.00
#
_symmetry.space_group_name_H-M   'P 1'
#
loop_
_entity.id
_entity.type
_entity.pdbx_description
1 polymer ?
#
loop_
_entity_poly.entity_id
_entity_poly.type
_entity_poly.pdbx_seq_one_letter_code
_entity_poly.pdbx_strand_id
1 'polypeptide(L)'
;MEEAGAIDLCALEKELQAALAADEKYHREDDAKFRAVHQKVASYEEFRDIVLASHLKPLERKDKMGQRKNLVWNSCARKVDPFPNHPQMAPLDSQSPTEFYRDWRRSLKSGHKRYQLLLQLGGHSLGRIFRADLGFGLLGEFLVVFSENVQAEDRGIVLQILQSLSGTKRFGLNVDLLSQPERESCRDLFGKLQRMGRNSDTHGISDSGVEAGLTALTKEQREAEGESKIPGPCQGGGTDERLMLELMRCYQVSTDPSHH
;
A
#
# COMPACT_ATOMS: atom_id res chain seq x y z
N MET A 1 -14.81 31.16 88.65
CA MET A 1 -14.93 29.69 88.77
C MET A 1 -14.78 29.17 87.36
N GLU A 2 -13.68 28.47 87.09
CA GLU A 2 -13.21 28.10 85.76
C GLU A 2 -14.15 27.06 85.11
N GLU A 3 -14.71 27.38 83.96
CA GLU A 3 -15.27 26.39 83.01
C GLU A 3 -14.11 25.75 82.23
N ALA A 4 -13.25 25.03 82.95
CA ALA A 4 -12.18 24.23 82.39
C ALA A 4 -12.67 22.78 82.30
N GLY A 5 -13.15 22.35 81.14
CA GLY A 5 -13.45 20.92 80.95
C GLY A 5 -14.38 20.50 79.82
N ALA A 6 -14.91 21.39 78.98
CA ALA A 6 -15.67 20.96 77.81
C ALA A 6 -14.68 20.50 76.71
N ILE A 7 -14.39 19.20 76.69
CA ILE A 7 -13.58 18.56 75.65
C ILE A 7 -14.29 18.75 74.31
N ASP A 8 -13.65 19.44 73.36
CA ASP A 8 -14.17 19.58 72.00
C ASP A 8 -13.97 18.26 71.24
N LEU A 9 -15.01 17.44 71.25
CA LEU A 9 -15.02 16.14 70.58
C LEU A 9 -14.78 16.25 69.07
N CYS A 10 -15.21 17.36 68.45
CA CYS A 10 -15.00 17.57 67.01
C CYS A 10 -13.55 17.93 66.69
N ALA A 11 -12.87 18.68 67.57
CA ALA A 11 -11.43 18.93 67.43
C ALA A 11 -10.62 17.64 67.60
N LEU A 12 -10.98 16.82 68.60
CA LEU A 12 -10.32 15.53 68.86
C LEU A 12 -10.53 14.54 67.71
N GLU A 13 -11.73 14.47 67.12
CA GLU A 13 -12.01 13.62 65.96
C GLU A 13 -11.17 14.02 64.75
N LYS A 14 -11.02 15.33 64.49
CA LYS A 14 -10.17 15.83 63.39
C LYS A 14 -8.70 15.49 63.60
N GLU A 15 -8.21 15.63 64.84
CA GLU A 15 -6.83 15.25 65.19
C GLU A 15 -6.61 13.75 64.95
N LEU A 16 -7.54 12.90 65.40
CA LEU A 16 -7.48 11.47 65.17
C LEU A 16 -7.49 11.12 63.67
N GLN A 17 -8.37 11.73 62.89
CA GLN A 17 -8.43 11.53 61.45
C GLN A 17 -7.13 11.99 60.75
N ALA A 18 -6.54 13.10 61.20
CA ALA A 18 -5.27 13.59 60.67
C ALA A 18 -4.11 12.64 60.99
N ALA A 19 -4.05 12.11 62.21
CA ALA A 19 -3.06 11.11 62.62
C ALA A 19 -3.18 9.83 61.78
N LEU A 20 -4.40 9.30 61.63
CA LEU A 20 -4.65 8.11 60.81
C LEU A 20 -4.25 8.32 59.34
N ALA A 21 -4.56 9.48 58.77
CA ALA A 21 -4.19 9.80 57.39
C ALA A 21 -2.67 9.96 57.21
N ALA A 22 -1.98 10.49 58.23
CA ALA A 22 -0.52 10.60 58.24
C ALA A 22 0.15 9.23 58.30
N ASP A 23 -0.33 8.33 59.15
CA ASP A 23 0.16 6.95 59.24
C ASP A 23 -0.07 6.18 57.94
N GLU A 24 -1.27 6.28 57.37
CA GLU A 24 -1.57 5.64 56.07
C GLU A 24 -0.66 6.18 54.96
N LYS A 25 -0.37 7.48 54.97
CA LYS A 25 0.59 8.09 54.03
C LYS A 25 2.00 7.55 54.23
N TYR A 26 2.47 7.48 55.48
CA TYR A 26 3.78 6.92 55.81
C TYR A 26 3.92 5.49 55.28
N HIS A 27 2.93 4.64 55.55
CA HIS A 27 2.92 3.26 55.06
C HIS A 27 2.95 3.18 53.52
N ARG A 28 2.14 3.99 52.84
CA ARG A 28 2.12 4.04 51.36
C ARG A 28 3.48 4.44 50.77
N GLU A 29 4.15 5.43 51.35
CA GLU A 29 5.47 5.87 50.90
C GLU A 29 6.54 4.82 51.18
N ASP A 30 6.50 4.18 52.35
CA ASP A 30 7.47 3.14 52.73
C ASP A 30 7.35 1.90 51.84
N ASP A 31 6.12 1.45 51.56
CA ASP A 31 5.84 0.39 50.59
C ASP A 31 6.38 0.73 49.19
N ALA A 32 6.26 1.99 48.77
CA ALA A 32 6.82 2.44 47.49
C ALA A 32 8.35 2.43 47.49
N LYS A 33 8.99 2.82 48.60
CA LYS A 33 10.45 2.73 48.76
C LYS A 33 10.91 1.27 48.65
N PHE A 34 10.29 0.36 49.40
CA PHE A 34 10.62 -1.07 49.33
C PHE A 34 10.43 -1.63 47.92
N ARG A 35 9.34 -1.26 47.24
CA ARG A 35 9.08 -1.65 45.85
C ARG A 35 10.18 -1.16 44.90
N ALA A 36 10.57 0.11 44.99
CA ALA A 36 11.61 0.69 44.14
C ALA A 36 12.97 0.01 44.37
N VAL A 37 13.31 -0.30 45.62
CA VAL A 37 14.53 -1.05 45.97
C VAL A 37 14.47 -2.47 45.40
N HIS A 38 13.34 -3.17 45.57
CA HIS A 38 13.15 -4.52 45.01
C HIS A 38 13.24 -4.55 43.48
N GLN A 39 12.76 -3.49 42.81
CA GLN A 39 12.84 -3.34 41.36
C GLN A 39 14.24 -2.99 40.85
N LYS A 40 15.20 -2.69 41.74
CA LYS A 40 16.59 -2.31 41.40
C LYS A 40 16.65 -1.12 40.43
N VAL A 41 15.89 -0.08 40.76
CA VAL A 41 15.85 1.18 40.03
C VAL A 41 17.27 1.77 39.87
N ALA A 42 17.58 2.27 38.67
CA ALA A 42 18.95 2.64 38.28
C ALA A 42 19.37 4.05 38.75
N SER A 43 18.41 4.94 39.02
CA SER A 43 18.67 6.34 39.38
C SER A 43 17.87 6.80 40.60
N TYR A 44 18.42 7.77 41.34
CA TYR A 44 17.69 8.37 42.46
C TYR A 44 16.44 9.14 42.01
N GLU A 45 16.46 9.73 40.81
CA GLU A 45 15.31 10.44 40.24
C GLU A 45 14.12 9.49 40.04
N GLU A 46 14.35 8.32 39.44
CA GLU A 46 13.32 7.30 39.27
C GLU A 46 12.81 6.75 40.62
N PHE A 47 13.70 6.58 41.60
CA PHE A 47 13.30 6.20 42.96
C PHE A 47 12.40 7.26 43.59
N ARG A 48 12.77 8.54 43.47
CA ARG A 48 12.00 9.67 43.98
C ARG A 48 10.63 9.74 43.33
N ASP A 49 10.55 9.56 42.02
CA ASP A 49 9.30 9.60 41.27
C ASP A 49 8.35 8.48 41.69
N ILE A 50 8.85 7.26 41.92
CA ILE A 50 8.05 6.13 42.43
C ILE A 50 7.47 6.44 43.82
N VAL A 51 8.26 7.03 44.72
CA VAL A 51 7.80 7.37 46.08
C VAL A 51 6.78 8.51 46.05
N LEU A 52 7.01 9.54 45.23
CA LEU A 52 6.06 10.65 45.04
C LEU A 52 4.72 10.14 44.45
N ALA A 53 4.79 9.16 43.55
CA ALA A 53 3.63 8.52 42.93
C ALA A 53 2.95 7.44 43.79
N SER A 54 3.35 7.23 45.05
CA SER A 54 2.81 6.18 45.95
C SER A 54 1.29 6.27 46.19
N HIS A 55 0.72 7.47 46.07
CA HIS A 55 -0.71 7.71 46.23
C HIS A 55 -1.56 7.31 45.00
N LEU A 56 -0.92 6.97 43.87
CA LEU A 56 -1.62 6.58 42.65
C LEU A 56 -2.18 5.15 42.79
N LYS A 57 -3.48 5.01 42.52
CA LYS A 57 -4.16 3.70 42.50
C LYS A 57 -4.00 3.05 41.12
N PRO A 58 -3.81 1.71 41.06
CA PRO A 58 -3.89 0.99 39.79
C PRO A 58 -5.21 1.29 39.09
N LEU A 59 -5.15 1.54 37.78
CA LEU A 59 -6.36 1.83 36.99
C LEU A 59 -7.35 0.68 37.09
N GLU A 60 -8.55 0.96 37.62
CA GLU A 60 -9.60 -0.04 37.69
C GLU A 60 -10.25 -0.24 36.32
N ARG A 61 -10.96 -1.35 36.14
CA ARG A 61 -11.66 -1.65 34.87
C ARG A 61 -12.71 -0.59 34.51
N LYS A 62 -13.20 0.15 35.51
CA LYS A 62 -14.19 1.24 35.38
C LYS A 62 -13.56 2.61 35.06
N ASP A 63 -12.28 2.81 35.37
CA ASP A 63 -11.55 4.07 35.11
C ASP A 63 -11.03 4.18 33.66
N LYS A 64 -11.31 3.15 32.85
CA LYS A 64 -10.97 3.11 31.43
C LYS A 64 -11.86 4.13 30.70
N MET A 65 -11.32 5.33 30.51
CA MET A 65 -11.98 6.40 29.76
C MET A 65 -12.42 5.90 28.37
N GLY A 66 -13.71 6.02 28.10
CA GLY A 66 -14.32 5.79 26.79
C GLY A 66 -14.78 4.35 26.56
N GLN A 67 -15.92 4.23 25.88
CA GLN A 67 -16.36 3.02 25.19
C GLN A 67 -15.15 2.39 24.51
N ARG A 68 -14.57 1.36 25.12
CA ARG A 68 -13.65 0.47 24.42
C ARG A 68 -14.50 -0.21 23.36
N LYS A 69 -14.67 0.47 22.23
CA LYS A 69 -14.88 -0.20 20.94
C LYS A 69 -13.84 -1.31 21.00
N ASN A 70 -14.28 -2.56 20.87
CA ASN A 70 -13.41 -3.73 20.83
C ASN A 70 -12.50 -3.59 19.61
N LEU A 71 -11.54 -2.68 19.69
CA LEU A 71 -10.48 -2.46 18.75
C LEU A 71 -9.55 -3.61 19.07
N VAL A 72 -9.83 -4.73 18.40
CA VAL A 72 -8.90 -5.85 18.34
C VAL A 72 -7.61 -5.22 17.84
N TRP A 73 -6.60 -5.17 18.71
CA TRP A 73 -5.31 -4.54 18.41
C TRP A 73 -4.65 -5.16 17.17
N ASN A 74 -5.13 -6.36 16.82
CA ASN A 74 -4.98 -7.01 15.53
C ASN A 74 -6.30 -7.01 14.75
N SER A 75 -6.48 -6.09 13.80
CA SER A 75 -7.56 -6.19 12.80
C SER A 75 -7.54 -7.53 12.05
N CYS A 76 -6.38 -8.19 12.02
CA CYS A 76 -6.13 -9.50 11.43
C CYS A 76 -6.73 -10.69 12.20
N ALA A 77 -7.05 -10.52 13.49
CA ALA A 77 -7.50 -11.59 14.40
C ALA A 77 -9.02 -11.62 14.61
N ARG A 78 -9.79 -10.81 13.85
CA ARG A 78 -11.24 -10.92 13.83
C ARG A 78 -11.59 -12.31 13.28
N LYS A 79 -12.03 -13.22 14.17
CA LYS A 79 -12.69 -14.45 13.75
C LYS A 79 -13.92 -14.01 12.97
N VAL A 80 -13.85 -14.14 11.66
CA VAL A 80 -15.01 -14.06 10.79
C VAL A 80 -15.86 -15.26 11.16
N ASP A 81 -17.10 -15.03 11.60
CA ASP A 81 -18.08 -16.09 11.76
C ASP A 81 -18.11 -16.92 10.45
N PRO A 82 -18.12 -18.26 10.53
CA PRO A 82 -18.30 -19.06 9.33
C PRO A 82 -19.66 -18.68 8.74
N PHE A 83 -19.63 -18.10 7.54
CA PHE A 83 -20.77 -17.64 6.74
C PHE A 83 -21.28 -16.23 7.10
N PRO A 84 -20.99 -15.28 6.19
CA PRO A 84 -22.03 -14.87 5.26
C PRO A 84 -21.69 -15.26 3.82
N ASN A 85 -22.73 -15.67 3.10
CA ASN A 85 -22.74 -15.97 1.67
C ASN A 85 -21.88 -15.01 0.86
N HIS A 86 -20.99 -15.58 0.04
CA HIS A 86 -20.21 -14.94 -1.02
C HIS A 86 -19.36 -13.73 -0.59
N PRO A 87 -18.03 -13.73 -0.82
CA PRO A 87 -17.29 -12.48 -0.84
C PRO A 87 -17.78 -11.70 -2.07
N GLN A 88 -18.84 -10.92 -1.91
CA GLN A 88 -19.16 -9.86 -2.84
C GLN A 88 -17.97 -8.90 -2.71
N MET A 89 -17.10 -8.90 -3.72
CA MET A 89 -15.98 -7.99 -3.79
C MET A 89 -16.52 -6.59 -3.54
N ALA A 90 -16.04 -5.94 -2.49
CA ALA A 90 -16.26 -4.51 -2.32
C ALA A 90 -15.77 -3.81 -3.61
N PRO A 91 -16.40 -2.70 -4.04
CA PRO A 91 -15.99 -1.99 -5.24
C PRO A 91 -14.47 -1.75 -5.23
N LEU A 92 -13.77 -2.34 -6.20
CA LEU A 92 -12.32 -2.43 -6.30
C LEU A 92 -11.60 -1.07 -6.19
N ASP A 93 -12.31 0.01 -6.49
CA ASP A 93 -11.81 1.39 -6.42
C ASP A 93 -11.62 1.94 -5.01
N SER A 94 -12.12 1.26 -3.98
CA SER A 94 -12.09 1.74 -2.58
C SER A 94 -11.10 1.00 -1.68
N GLN A 95 -10.28 0.11 -2.23
CA GLN A 95 -9.36 -0.71 -1.44
C GLN A 95 -8.21 0.11 -0.84
N SER A 96 -8.07 0.06 0.48
CA SER A 96 -6.83 0.46 1.16
C SER A 96 -5.70 -0.51 0.75
N PRO A 97 -4.42 -0.07 0.69
CA PRO A 97 -3.28 -0.96 0.40
C PRO A 97 -3.25 -2.20 1.30
N THR A 98 -3.63 -2.04 2.57
CA THR A 98 -3.68 -3.13 3.54
C THR A 98 -4.77 -4.17 3.24
N GLU A 99 -5.91 -3.74 2.70
CA GLU A 99 -6.99 -4.63 2.29
C GLU A 99 -6.60 -5.39 1.02
N PHE A 100 -5.98 -4.71 0.06
CA PHE A 100 -5.41 -5.35 -1.12
C PHE A 100 -4.41 -6.44 -0.70
N TYR A 101 -3.44 -6.13 0.18
CA TYR A 101 -2.46 -7.12 0.64
C TYR A 101 -3.11 -8.33 1.29
N ARG A 102 -4.13 -8.11 2.12
CA ARG A 102 -4.88 -9.19 2.78
C ARG A 102 -5.53 -10.10 1.75
N ASP A 103 -6.21 -9.51 0.77
CA ASP A 103 -6.97 -10.25 -0.23
C ASP A 103 -6.03 -10.97 -1.21
N TRP A 104 -4.92 -10.31 -1.60
CA TRP A 104 -3.82 -10.88 -2.40
C TRP A 104 -3.25 -12.15 -1.77
N ARG A 105 -3.02 -12.15 -0.45
CA ARG A 105 -2.47 -13.29 0.27
C ARG A 105 -3.49 -14.40 0.56
N ARG A 106 -4.74 -14.06 0.86
CA ARG A 106 -5.75 -15.03 1.34
C ARG A 106 -6.64 -15.61 0.24
N SER A 107 -7.12 -14.77 -0.67
CA SER A 107 -8.22 -15.09 -1.59
C SER A 107 -7.73 -15.45 -2.99
N LEU A 108 -6.57 -14.93 -3.38
CA LEU A 108 -6.04 -15.07 -4.72
C LEU A 108 -4.95 -16.13 -4.73
N LYS A 109 -5.34 -17.40 -4.85
CA LYS A 109 -4.42 -18.56 -4.91
C LYS A 109 -4.06 -18.99 -6.33
N SER A 110 -4.82 -18.54 -7.33
CA SER A 110 -4.58 -18.85 -8.74
C SER A 110 -3.95 -17.66 -9.44
N GLY A 111 -2.90 -17.90 -10.23
CA GLY A 111 -2.21 -16.87 -11.03
C GLY A 111 -3.17 -16.15 -11.99
N HIS A 112 -4.05 -16.88 -12.66
CA HIS A 112 -5.02 -16.29 -13.59
C HIS A 112 -6.02 -15.34 -12.90
N LYS A 113 -6.49 -15.69 -11.70
CA LYS A 113 -7.36 -14.80 -10.90
C LYS A 113 -6.62 -13.54 -10.44
N ARG A 114 -5.33 -13.66 -10.09
CA ARG A 114 -4.47 -12.50 -9.78
C ARG A 114 -4.31 -11.60 -10.99
N TYR A 115 -4.07 -12.19 -12.15
CA TYR A 115 -3.93 -11.46 -13.40
C TYR A 115 -5.20 -10.68 -13.76
N GLN A 116 -6.37 -11.33 -13.74
CA GLN A 116 -7.64 -10.67 -14.03
C GLN A 116 -7.94 -9.52 -13.06
N LEU A 117 -7.63 -9.69 -11.76
CA LEU A 117 -7.79 -8.62 -10.77
C LEU A 117 -6.90 -7.41 -11.07
N LEU A 118 -5.63 -7.64 -11.44
CA LEU A 118 -4.70 -6.57 -11.78
C LEU A 118 -5.18 -5.79 -13.01
N LEU A 119 -5.72 -6.49 -14.02
CA LEU A 119 -6.34 -5.84 -15.19
C LEU A 119 -7.59 -5.05 -14.82
N GLN A 120 -8.44 -5.59 -13.95
CA GLN A 120 -9.67 -4.90 -13.49
C GLN A 120 -9.38 -3.62 -12.70
N LEU A 121 -8.35 -3.62 -11.85
CA LEU A 121 -7.90 -2.42 -11.15
C LEU A 121 -7.24 -1.43 -12.11
N GLY A 122 -6.45 -1.94 -13.06
CA GLY A 122 -5.73 -1.11 -14.03
C GLY A 122 -4.65 -0.23 -13.38
N GLY A 123 -3.96 0.56 -14.21
CA GLY A 123 -2.81 1.35 -13.76
C GLY A 123 -3.19 2.47 -12.79
N HIS A 124 -4.25 3.24 -13.08
CA HIS A 124 -4.63 4.38 -12.26
C HIS A 124 -5.04 4.00 -10.83
N SER A 125 -5.86 2.96 -10.65
CA SER A 125 -6.26 2.54 -9.31
C SER A 125 -5.09 1.93 -8.55
N LEU A 126 -4.26 1.09 -9.19
CA LEU A 126 -3.05 0.55 -8.55
C LEU A 126 -2.06 1.64 -8.14
N GLY A 127 -1.85 2.65 -8.99
CA GLY A 127 -1.01 3.81 -8.67
C GLY A 127 -1.57 4.64 -7.51
N ARG A 128 -2.90 4.78 -7.40
CA ARG A 128 -3.56 5.46 -6.28
C ARG A 128 -3.42 4.68 -4.98
N ILE A 129 -3.65 3.35 -5.02
CA ILE A 129 -3.52 2.45 -3.87
C ILE A 129 -2.07 2.51 -3.37
N PHE A 130 -1.09 2.23 -4.23
CA PHE A 130 0.31 2.11 -3.84
C PHE A 130 1.12 3.41 -3.94
N ARG A 131 0.45 4.57 -3.94
CA ARG A 131 1.11 5.89 -4.06
C ARG A 131 2.20 6.10 -3.01
N ALA A 132 1.98 5.61 -1.79
CA ALA A 132 2.93 5.74 -0.69
C ALA A 132 4.07 4.72 -0.78
N ASP A 133 3.75 3.44 -0.97
CA ASP A 133 4.71 2.35 -1.07
C ASP A 133 4.05 1.12 -1.72
N LEU A 134 4.80 0.43 -2.58
CA LEU A 134 4.56 -0.96 -2.94
C LEU A 134 5.29 -1.77 -1.87
N GLY A 135 4.54 -2.31 -0.91
CA GLY A 135 5.13 -3.12 0.15
C GLY A 135 5.95 -4.30 -0.39
N PHE A 136 6.87 -4.76 0.46
CA PHE A 136 7.94 -5.68 0.09
C PHE A 136 7.45 -6.96 -0.64
N GLY A 137 8.11 -7.28 -1.76
CA GLY A 137 7.90 -8.50 -2.55
C GLY A 137 6.70 -8.46 -3.51
N LEU A 138 5.79 -7.49 -3.38
CA LEU A 138 4.59 -7.46 -4.22
C LEU A 138 4.89 -7.14 -5.68
N LEU A 139 5.89 -6.29 -5.94
CA LEU A 139 6.32 -5.97 -7.30
C LEU A 139 6.79 -7.21 -8.05
N GLY A 140 7.64 -8.03 -7.43
CA GLY A 140 8.14 -9.27 -8.02
C GLY A 140 7.00 -10.24 -8.34
N GLU A 141 6.06 -10.40 -7.42
CA GLU A 141 4.88 -11.25 -7.64
C GLU A 141 3.98 -10.75 -8.79
N PHE A 142 3.80 -9.44 -8.92
CA PHE A 142 3.06 -8.87 -10.05
C PHE A 142 3.76 -9.20 -11.38
N LEU A 143 5.09 -9.04 -11.43
CA LEU A 143 5.88 -9.33 -12.63
C LEU A 143 5.79 -10.81 -13.04
N VAL A 144 5.82 -11.74 -12.07
CA VAL A 144 5.63 -13.17 -12.31
C VAL A 144 4.21 -13.47 -12.82
N VAL A 145 3.19 -12.90 -12.17
CA VAL A 145 1.79 -13.10 -12.61
C VAL A 145 1.59 -12.58 -14.03
N PHE A 146 2.17 -11.42 -14.37
CA PHE A 146 2.12 -10.88 -15.72
C PHE A 146 2.90 -11.75 -16.72
N SER A 147 4.12 -12.18 -16.42
CA SER A 147 4.90 -13.00 -17.36
C SER A 147 4.20 -14.32 -17.69
N GLU A 148 3.54 -14.96 -16.72
CA GLU A 148 2.83 -16.23 -16.89
C GLU A 148 1.52 -16.10 -17.67
N ASN A 149 0.81 -14.96 -17.55
CA ASN A 149 -0.59 -14.86 -17.99
C ASN A 149 -0.86 -13.79 -19.06
N VAL A 150 0.15 -13.02 -19.49
CA VAL A 150 -0.05 -11.90 -20.43
C VAL A 150 -0.63 -12.33 -21.78
N GLN A 151 -1.67 -11.63 -22.22
CA GLN A 151 -2.31 -11.79 -23.54
C GLN A 151 -2.07 -10.55 -24.41
N ALA A 152 -2.19 -10.70 -25.74
CA ALA A 152 -1.94 -9.61 -26.70
C ALA A 152 -2.95 -8.45 -26.55
N GLU A 153 -4.19 -8.77 -26.18
CA GLU A 153 -5.29 -7.80 -26.00
C GLU A 153 -5.04 -6.86 -24.81
N ASP A 154 -4.35 -7.37 -23.78
CA ASP A 154 -4.11 -6.66 -22.53
C ASP A 154 -2.81 -5.83 -22.54
N ARG A 155 -2.06 -5.83 -23.65
CA ARG A 155 -0.74 -5.19 -23.76
C ARG A 155 -0.75 -3.75 -23.24
N GLY A 156 -1.70 -2.93 -23.72
CA GLY A 156 -1.80 -1.52 -23.33
C GLY A 156 -2.09 -1.33 -21.84
N ILE A 157 -2.99 -2.15 -21.28
CA ILE A 157 -3.35 -2.10 -19.85
C ILE A 157 -2.13 -2.50 -18.99
N VAL A 158 -1.42 -3.56 -19.38
CA VAL A 158 -0.22 -4.01 -18.65
C VAL A 158 0.87 -2.92 -18.67
N LEU A 159 1.10 -2.27 -19.82
CA LEU A 159 2.06 -1.15 -19.91
C LEU A 159 1.65 0.02 -19.00
N GLN A 160 0.37 0.38 -18.98
CA GLN A 160 -0.16 1.42 -18.10
C GLN A 160 -0.01 1.07 -16.61
N ILE A 161 -0.19 -0.20 -16.25
CA ILE A 161 0.04 -0.69 -14.88
C ILE A 161 1.53 -0.55 -14.53
N LEU A 162 2.43 -1.06 -15.35
CA LEU A 162 3.88 -0.97 -15.13
C LEU A 162 4.34 0.49 -15.01
N GLN A 163 3.79 1.39 -15.81
CA GLN A 163 4.03 2.83 -15.69
C GLN A 163 3.52 3.42 -14.38
N SER A 164 2.35 3.00 -13.92
CA SER A 164 1.79 3.50 -12.67
C SER A 164 2.58 2.99 -11.45
N LEU A 165 3.12 1.77 -11.53
CA LEU A 165 3.98 1.18 -10.49
C LEU A 165 5.36 1.84 -10.43
N SER A 166 5.95 2.21 -11.57
CA SER A 166 7.24 2.90 -11.63
C SER A 166 7.22 4.30 -10.99
N GLY A 167 6.05 4.95 -10.95
CA GLY A 167 5.84 6.24 -10.29
C GLY A 167 5.72 6.21 -8.76
N THR A 168 5.83 5.05 -8.11
CA THR A 168 5.68 4.93 -6.64
C THR A 168 6.96 5.36 -5.90
N LYS A 169 6.83 5.93 -4.69
CA LYS A 169 7.95 6.58 -3.96
C LYS A 169 9.15 5.66 -3.66
N ARG A 170 8.95 4.35 -3.65
CA ARG A 170 9.98 3.34 -3.34
C ARG A 170 10.15 2.31 -4.44
N PHE A 171 9.83 2.69 -5.68
CA PHE A 171 9.99 1.82 -6.82
C PHE A 171 11.43 1.31 -6.98
N GLY A 172 12.44 2.21 -6.93
CA GLY A 172 13.85 1.82 -7.09
C GLY A 172 14.29 0.75 -6.08
N LEU A 173 13.95 0.93 -4.80
CA LEU A 173 14.22 -0.07 -3.76
C LEU A 173 13.51 -1.41 -4.05
N ASN A 174 12.26 -1.37 -4.51
CA ASN A 174 11.54 -2.59 -4.89
C ASN A 174 12.21 -3.32 -6.08
N VAL A 175 12.76 -2.58 -7.05
CA VAL A 175 13.52 -3.16 -8.18
C VAL A 175 14.83 -3.78 -7.70
N ASP A 176 15.56 -3.10 -6.82
CA ASP A 176 16.84 -3.59 -6.28
C ASP A 176 16.67 -4.86 -5.44
N LEU A 177 15.50 -5.02 -4.81
CA LEU A 177 15.15 -6.17 -3.98
C LEU A 177 14.55 -7.35 -4.78
N LEU A 178 14.40 -7.23 -6.10
CA LEU A 178 13.93 -8.34 -6.93
C LEU A 178 14.95 -9.49 -6.90
N SER A 179 14.46 -10.69 -6.60
CA SER A 179 15.24 -11.91 -6.69
C SER A 179 15.58 -12.25 -8.14
N GLN A 180 16.60 -13.10 -8.35
CA GLN A 180 16.98 -13.56 -9.69
C GLN A 180 15.83 -14.15 -10.52
N PRO A 181 14.95 -15.05 -10.00
CA PRO A 181 13.84 -15.59 -10.79
C PRO A 181 12.78 -14.52 -11.12
N GLU A 182 12.57 -13.52 -10.26
CA GLU A 182 11.66 -12.41 -10.55
C GLU A 182 12.22 -11.49 -11.63
N ARG A 183 13.54 -11.27 -11.64
CA ARG A 183 14.22 -10.51 -12.71
C ARG A 183 14.15 -11.24 -14.04
N GLU A 184 14.28 -12.56 -14.05
CA GLU A 184 14.07 -13.39 -15.25
C GLU A 184 12.63 -13.28 -15.76
N SER A 185 11.65 -13.39 -14.86
CA SER A 185 10.23 -13.21 -15.19
C SER A 185 9.94 -11.81 -15.76
N CYS A 186 10.57 -10.77 -15.20
CA CYS A 186 10.52 -9.42 -15.72
C CYS A 186 11.05 -9.34 -17.16
N ARG A 187 12.24 -9.90 -17.44
CA ARG A 187 12.82 -9.92 -18.80
C ARG A 187 11.93 -10.66 -19.78
N ASP A 188 11.39 -11.81 -19.39
CA ASP A 188 10.45 -12.59 -20.21
C ASP A 188 9.16 -11.82 -20.52
N LEU A 189 8.59 -11.13 -19.52
CA LEU A 189 7.44 -10.26 -19.70
C LEU A 189 7.70 -9.16 -20.74
N PHE A 190 8.80 -8.41 -20.59
CA PHE A 190 9.14 -7.35 -21.54
C PHE A 190 9.40 -7.92 -22.93
N GLY A 191 10.04 -9.09 -23.05
CA GLY A 191 10.22 -9.78 -24.34
C GLY A 191 8.90 -10.17 -25.00
N LYS A 192 7.92 -10.68 -24.24
CA LYS A 192 6.57 -10.98 -24.72
C LYS A 192 5.84 -9.72 -25.21
N LEU A 193 5.87 -8.64 -24.43
CA LEU A 193 5.24 -7.36 -24.77
C LEU A 193 5.84 -6.71 -26.03
N GLN A 194 7.16 -6.85 -26.27
CA GLN A 194 7.81 -6.40 -27.51
C GLN A 194 7.35 -7.20 -28.73
N ARG A 195 7.27 -8.53 -28.62
CA ARG A 195 6.80 -9.39 -29.72
C ARG A 195 5.36 -9.06 -30.11
N MET A 196 4.52 -8.76 -29.12
CA MET A 196 3.13 -8.34 -29.36
C MET A 196 3.04 -7.01 -30.12
N GLY A 197 3.95 -6.05 -29.85
CA GLY A 197 3.97 -4.76 -30.56
C GLY A 197 4.41 -4.83 -32.01
N ARG A 198 5.35 -5.71 -32.33
CA ARG A 198 5.82 -5.87 -33.72
C ARG A 198 4.76 -6.51 -34.63
N ASN A 199 3.81 -7.25 -34.05
CA ASN A 199 2.76 -7.93 -34.81
C ASN A 199 1.62 -6.98 -35.23
N SER A 200 1.39 -5.86 -34.52
CA SER A 200 0.36 -4.88 -34.90
C SER A 200 0.71 -4.06 -36.15
N ASP A 201 2.00 -3.96 -36.48
CA ASP A 201 2.49 -3.13 -37.59
C ASP A 201 2.40 -3.83 -38.97
N THR A 202 2.07 -5.12 -39.00
CA THR A 202 2.06 -5.92 -40.25
C THR A 202 0.69 -6.07 -40.92
N HIS A 203 -0.39 -5.51 -40.35
CA HIS A 203 -1.73 -5.51 -40.95
C HIS A 203 -2.03 -4.28 -41.82
N GLY A 204 -1.01 -3.50 -42.18
CA GLY A 204 -1.18 -2.20 -42.81
C GLY A 204 -0.46 -1.97 -44.15
N ILE A 205 -0.10 -3.01 -44.93
CA ILE A 205 0.08 -2.93 -46.40
C ILE A 205 -0.11 -4.36 -46.95
N SER A 206 -1.32 -4.66 -47.40
CA SER A 206 -1.59 -5.70 -48.41
C SER A 206 -2.45 -5.04 -49.47
N ASP A 207 -1.81 -4.32 -50.40
CA ASP A 207 -2.40 -4.10 -51.72
C ASP A 207 -1.50 -4.81 -52.74
N SER A 208 -2.03 -5.94 -53.21
CA SER A 208 -1.49 -6.77 -54.28
C SER A 208 -1.85 -6.10 -55.61
N GLY A 209 -0.86 -5.64 -56.35
CA GLY A 209 -1.07 -4.86 -57.56
C GLY A 209 -1.69 -5.59 -58.75
N VAL A 210 -2.04 -4.81 -59.78
CA VAL A 210 -2.04 -5.24 -61.18
C VAL A 210 -1.57 -4.07 -62.06
N GLU A 211 -0.70 -4.42 -63.00
CA GLU A 211 -0.04 -3.60 -64.00
C GLU A 211 -0.94 -3.09 -65.16
N ALA A 212 -0.38 -2.09 -65.87
CA ALA A 212 -0.45 -1.83 -67.32
C ALA A 212 -1.64 -1.02 -67.91
N GLY A 213 -1.28 0.09 -68.59
CA GLY A 213 -2.08 0.66 -69.68
C GLY A 213 -1.89 2.17 -69.94
N LEU A 214 -1.14 2.52 -70.99
CA LEU A 214 -0.99 3.86 -71.59
C LEU A 214 -2.33 4.60 -71.84
N THR A 215 -2.35 5.93 -71.72
CA THR A 215 -2.61 6.92 -72.82
C THR A 215 -2.65 8.36 -72.32
N ALA A 216 -2.64 9.31 -73.25
CA ALA A 216 -2.00 10.61 -73.22
C ALA A 216 -2.92 11.82 -72.87
N LEU A 217 -2.26 12.90 -72.42
CA LEU A 217 -2.53 14.34 -72.63
C LEU A 217 -3.96 14.89 -72.44
N THR A 218 -4.15 15.88 -71.54
CA THR A 218 -4.34 17.31 -71.91
C THR A 218 -4.59 18.25 -70.70
N LYS A 219 -3.95 19.43 -70.79
CA LYS A 219 -4.33 20.79 -70.35
C LYS A 219 -4.64 21.13 -68.87
N GLU A 220 -3.71 21.95 -68.36
CA GLU A 220 -3.91 23.30 -67.80
C GLU A 220 -4.87 23.58 -66.62
N GLN A 221 -4.25 24.19 -65.60
CA GLN A 221 -4.63 25.43 -64.89
C GLN A 221 -5.24 25.38 -63.47
N ARG A 222 -4.49 26.06 -62.58
CA ARG A 222 -4.88 26.95 -61.46
C ARG A 222 -4.92 26.40 -60.02
N GLU A 223 -3.87 26.84 -59.33
CA GLU A 223 -3.69 27.32 -57.95
C GLU A 223 -4.90 27.49 -57.01
N ALA A 224 -4.55 27.27 -55.74
CA ALA A 224 -4.99 27.94 -54.50
C ALA A 224 -6.12 27.31 -53.66
N GLU A 225 -5.65 26.53 -52.67
CA GLU A 225 -5.90 26.70 -51.22
C GLU A 225 -7.33 26.55 -50.66
N GLY A 226 -7.48 25.61 -49.72
CA GLY A 226 -8.33 25.83 -48.54
C GLY A 226 -9.35 24.77 -48.17
N GLU A 227 -9.03 23.47 -48.14
CA GLU A 227 -9.84 22.48 -47.42
C GLU A 227 -9.16 22.06 -46.11
N SER A 228 -9.65 22.66 -45.02
CA SER A 228 -9.37 22.27 -43.64
C SER A 228 -9.91 20.87 -43.36
N LYS A 229 -9.15 19.86 -43.77
CA LYS A 229 -9.38 18.47 -43.39
C LYS A 229 -8.82 18.25 -42.01
N ILE A 230 -9.71 18.21 -41.02
CA ILE A 230 -9.45 17.75 -39.66
C ILE A 230 -8.82 16.35 -39.75
N PRO A 231 -7.56 16.13 -39.32
CA PRO A 231 -7.05 14.79 -39.11
C PRO A 231 -7.47 14.32 -37.73
N GLY A 232 -8.31 13.29 -37.67
CA GLY A 232 -8.56 12.54 -36.45
C GLY A 232 -7.25 11.97 -35.89
N PRO A 233 -7.08 11.89 -34.56
CA PRO A 233 -5.82 11.46 -33.96
C PRO A 233 -5.73 9.93 -34.00
N CYS A 234 -5.15 9.39 -35.07
CA CYS A 234 -4.66 8.02 -35.10
C CYS A 234 -3.14 8.03 -34.86
N GLN A 235 -2.72 8.19 -33.60
CA GLN A 235 -1.33 8.03 -33.17
C GLN A 235 -1.29 7.15 -31.91
N GLY A 236 -1.53 5.84 -32.07
CA GLY A 236 -1.45 4.87 -30.97
C GLY A 236 -0.14 4.08 -30.94
N GLY A 237 0.43 3.74 -32.11
CA GLY A 237 1.58 2.81 -32.16
C GLY A 237 2.90 3.39 -31.64
N GLY A 238 3.14 4.69 -31.84
CA GLY A 238 4.43 5.31 -31.49
C GLY A 238 4.61 5.68 -30.02
N THR A 239 3.51 5.86 -29.28
CA THR A 239 3.55 6.20 -27.85
C THR A 239 3.89 4.98 -27.00
N ASP A 240 3.36 3.83 -27.37
CA ASP A 240 3.53 2.59 -26.61
C ASP A 240 4.96 2.05 -26.72
N GLU A 241 5.61 2.18 -27.88
CA GLU A 241 7.02 1.80 -28.05
C GLU A 241 7.98 2.71 -27.27
N ARG A 242 7.71 4.02 -27.21
CA ARG A 242 8.49 4.95 -26.38
C ARG A 242 8.32 4.65 -24.90
N LEU A 243 7.07 4.43 -24.48
CA LEU A 243 6.74 4.02 -23.12
C LEU A 243 7.44 2.71 -22.76
N MET A 244 7.44 1.74 -23.68
CA MET A 244 8.09 0.44 -23.51
C MET A 244 9.58 0.59 -23.20
N LEU A 245 10.31 1.40 -23.98
CA LEU A 245 11.74 1.64 -23.77
C LEU A 245 12.03 2.34 -22.43
N GLU A 246 11.19 3.32 -22.05
CA GLU A 246 11.30 3.97 -20.75
C GLU A 246 11.11 2.98 -19.59
N LEU A 247 10.09 2.12 -19.69
CA LEU A 247 9.82 1.10 -18.69
C LEU A 247 10.95 0.09 -18.60
N MET A 248 11.52 -0.38 -19.72
CA MET A 248 12.68 -1.27 -19.68
C MET A 248 13.86 -0.65 -18.92
N ARG A 249 14.10 0.66 -19.08
CA ARG A 249 15.12 1.38 -18.30
C ARG A 249 14.79 1.39 -16.81
N CYS A 250 13.54 1.70 -16.45
CA CYS A 250 13.09 1.75 -15.06
C CYS A 250 13.19 0.39 -14.36
N TYR A 251 12.86 -0.69 -15.06
CA TYR A 251 12.91 -2.05 -14.56
C TYR A 251 14.28 -2.74 -14.73
N GLN A 252 15.31 -1.99 -15.17
CA GLN A 252 16.68 -2.49 -15.39
C GLN A 252 16.74 -3.71 -16.32
N VAL A 253 15.91 -3.74 -17.36
CA VAL A 253 15.89 -4.78 -18.38
C VAL A 253 16.77 -4.35 -19.54
N SER A 254 17.86 -5.09 -19.79
CA SER A 254 18.76 -4.84 -20.91
C SER A 254 18.04 -5.00 -22.26
N THR A 255 18.33 -4.11 -23.20
CA THR A 255 17.81 -4.13 -24.58
C THR A 255 18.61 -5.03 -25.52
N ASP A 256 19.72 -5.61 -25.06
CA ASP A 256 20.63 -6.39 -25.91
C ASP A 256 20.26 -7.88 -25.96
N PRO A 257 20.00 -8.45 -27.16
CA PRO A 257 19.86 -9.88 -27.36
C PRO A 257 21.24 -10.53 -27.53
N SER A 258 22.15 -10.34 -26.58
CA SER A 258 23.50 -10.90 -26.67
C SER A 258 24.12 -11.08 -25.28
N HIS A 259 23.62 -12.06 -24.51
CA HIS A 259 24.42 -12.89 -23.59
C HIS A 259 23.49 -13.87 -22.86
N HIS A 260 23.19 -15.00 -23.50
CA HIS A 260 23.47 -16.33 -22.95
C HIS A 260 23.15 -17.41 -23.98
#